data_AF-A0A1T4TIE1-F1
#
_entry.id   AF-A0A1T4TIE1-F1
#
_cell.length_a   1.000
_cell.length_b   1.000
_cell.length_c   1.000
_cell.angle_alpha   90.00
_cell.angle_beta   90.00
_cell.angle_gamma   90.00
#
_symmetry.space_group_name_H-M   'P 1'
#
loop_
_entity.id
_entity.type
_entity.pdbx_description
1 polymer ?
#
loop_
_entity_poly.entity_id
_entity_poly.type
_entity_poly.pdbx_seq_one_letter_code
_entity_poly.pdbx_strand_id
1 'polypeptide(L)'
;MKIILSAFIVILNYSSAVSQTIFKVVEAERNSFTGANLSDNMSRKYYRIVLVDDSLSQNFLYPLVIKKHNIDTVEAIRELLLLRGDTRMCSLPIMGYNPLKSQIYIGTNKNYSVQVEALFIINQLIFENPFYYSSYPVLVDKVDGSSASISGTVIDKAFEAYCSWYKKLKRIGIRQIKYKKIMPLDSAAVRWY
;
A
#
# COMPACT_ATOMS: atom_id res chain seq x y z
N MET A 1 58.62 -5.29 -37.30
CA MET A 1 57.97 -6.05 -36.21
C MET A 1 56.66 -5.36 -35.87
N LYS A 2 55.51 -5.89 -36.32
CA LYS A 2 54.18 -5.27 -36.12
C LYS A 2 53.48 -5.98 -34.97
N ILE A 3 53.23 -5.26 -33.88
CA ILE A 3 52.46 -5.74 -32.72
C ILE A 3 50.99 -5.54 -33.06
N ILE A 4 50.25 -6.64 -33.25
CA ILE A 4 48.79 -6.62 -33.43
C ILE A 4 48.17 -6.67 -32.04
N LEU A 5 47.57 -5.56 -31.63
CA LEU A 5 46.82 -5.42 -30.38
C LEU A 5 45.43 -6.04 -30.59
N SER A 6 45.21 -7.24 -30.07
CA SER A 6 43.88 -7.88 -30.08
C SER A 6 43.01 -7.28 -29.00
N ALA A 7 42.04 -6.44 -29.39
CA ALA A 7 41.03 -5.90 -28.49
C ALA A 7 40.00 -6.99 -28.13
N PHE A 8 40.02 -7.46 -26.89
CA PHE A 8 38.98 -8.31 -26.33
C PHE A 8 37.76 -7.44 -25.99
N ILE A 9 36.68 -7.60 -26.76
CA ILE A 9 35.36 -7.04 -26.44
C ILE A 9 34.69 -8.01 -25.47
N VAL A 10 34.64 -7.64 -24.19
CA VAL A 10 33.84 -8.35 -23.18
C VAL A 10 32.39 -7.89 -23.33
N ILE A 11 31.57 -8.72 -23.97
CA ILE A 11 30.11 -8.53 -24.02
C ILE A 11 29.56 -9.01 -22.67
N LEU A 12 29.31 -8.07 -21.76
CA LEU A 12 28.57 -8.34 -20.52
C LEU A 12 27.10 -8.57 -20.88
N ASN A 13 26.67 -9.84 -20.87
CA ASN A 13 25.26 -10.20 -20.95
C ASN A 13 24.54 -9.70 -19.68
N TYR A 14 23.96 -8.50 -19.77
CA TYR A 14 23.01 -7.99 -18.79
C TYR A 14 21.71 -8.79 -18.94
N SER A 15 21.63 -9.93 -18.26
CA SER A 15 20.37 -10.65 -18.11
C SER A 15 19.47 -9.80 -17.23
N SER A 16 18.56 -9.03 -17.85
CA SER A 16 17.51 -8.32 -17.14
C SER A 16 16.59 -9.35 -16.52
N ALA A 17 16.87 -9.72 -15.26
CA ALA A 17 15.95 -10.50 -14.45
C ALA A 17 14.63 -9.75 -14.43
N VAL A 18 13.62 -10.28 -15.13
CA VAL A 18 12.26 -9.77 -15.08
C VAL A 18 11.79 -10.00 -13.65
N SER A 19 11.80 -8.94 -12.83
CA SER A 19 11.28 -9.01 -11.47
C SER A 19 9.83 -9.45 -11.56
N GLN A 20 9.50 -10.59 -10.96
CA GLN A 20 8.13 -11.10 -10.91
C GLN A 20 7.30 -10.15 -10.06
N THR A 21 6.19 -9.66 -10.62
CA THR A 21 5.27 -8.79 -9.89
C THR A 21 4.62 -9.57 -8.75
N ILE A 22 4.59 -9.00 -7.55
CA ILE A 22 3.98 -9.59 -6.36
C ILE A 22 2.48 -9.31 -6.32
N PHE A 23 2.10 -8.08 -6.69
CA PHE A 23 0.72 -7.63 -6.66
C PHE A 23 0.15 -7.32 -8.04
N LYS A 24 -1.18 -7.45 -8.14
CA LYS A 24 -1.97 -6.93 -9.26
C LYS A 24 -3.22 -6.23 -8.74
N VAL A 25 -3.69 -5.24 -9.50
CA VAL A 25 -4.97 -4.57 -9.23
C VAL A 25 -6.04 -5.20 -10.11
N VAL A 26 -7.08 -5.75 -9.50
CA VAL A 26 -8.19 -6.42 -10.20
C VAL A 26 -9.51 -5.70 -9.94
N GLU A 27 -10.42 -5.77 -10.90
CA GLU A 27 -11.81 -5.40 -10.70
C GLU A 27 -12.45 -6.35 -9.68
N ALA A 28 -13.29 -5.83 -8.79
CA ALA A 28 -13.96 -6.62 -7.76
C ALA A 28 -15.35 -6.04 -7.44
N GLU A 29 -16.25 -6.91 -7.00
CA GLU A 29 -17.53 -6.49 -6.45
C GLU A 29 -17.34 -5.77 -5.11
N ARG A 30 -18.24 -4.84 -4.80
CA ARG A 30 -18.21 -4.13 -3.54
C ARG A 30 -18.72 -5.03 -2.43
N ASN A 31 -17.87 -5.32 -1.45
CA ASN A 31 -18.29 -6.08 -0.27
C ASN A 31 -19.23 -5.21 0.59
N SER A 32 -20.54 -5.46 0.50
CA SER A 32 -21.56 -4.81 1.33
C SER A 32 -21.63 -5.44 2.71
N PHE A 33 -20.59 -5.28 3.53
CA PHE A 33 -20.59 -5.76 4.92
C PHE A 33 -21.65 -5.08 5.80
N THR A 34 -22.26 -3.98 5.35
CA THR A 34 -23.16 -3.16 6.17
C THR A 34 -24.65 -3.40 5.93
N GLY A 35 -25.06 -4.40 5.14
CA GLY A 35 -26.48 -4.70 4.91
C GLY A 35 -27.28 -3.55 4.27
N ALA A 36 -26.61 -2.47 3.84
CA ALA A 36 -27.24 -1.38 3.12
C ALA A 36 -27.49 -1.87 1.69
N ASN A 37 -28.76 -2.00 1.32
CA ASN A 37 -29.19 -2.24 -0.06
C ASN A 37 -28.55 -1.18 -0.96
N LEU A 38 -27.52 -1.58 -1.72
CA LEU A 38 -26.89 -0.75 -2.74
C LEU A 38 -27.77 -0.73 -3.99
N SER A 39 -29.00 -0.21 -3.86
CA SER A 39 -29.96 -0.17 -4.95
C SER A 39 -29.70 0.94 -5.97
N ASP A 40 -28.61 1.72 -5.86
CA ASP A 40 -28.55 3.02 -6.57
C ASP A 40 -27.24 3.36 -7.29
N ASN A 41 -26.38 2.39 -7.63
CA ASN A 41 -25.33 2.62 -8.64
C ASN A 41 -24.69 1.32 -9.16
N MET A 42 -25.43 0.55 -9.97
CA MET A 42 -24.90 -0.65 -10.63
C MET A 42 -23.79 -0.39 -11.68
N SER A 43 -23.37 0.87 -11.91
CA SER A 43 -22.37 1.21 -12.95
C SER A 43 -20.96 1.47 -12.41
N ARG A 44 -20.75 1.60 -11.10
CA ARG A 44 -19.43 1.94 -10.56
C ARG A 44 -18.56 0.70 -10.39
N LYS A 45 -17.46 0.66 -11.15
CA LYS A 45 -16.40 -0.34 -10.99
C LYS A 45 -15.59 -0.08 -9.73
N TYR A 46 -15.31 -1.14 -9.00
CA TYR A 46 -14.43 -1.13 -7.85
C TYR A 46 -13.22 -2.04 -8.09
N TYR A 47 -12.14 -1.76 -7.36
CA TYR A 47 -10.85 -2.40 -7.56
C TYR A 47 -10.26 -2.83 -6.23
N ARG A 48 -9.32 -3.76 -6.27
CA ARG A 48 -8.55 -4.18 -5.09
C ARG A 48 -7.16 -4.64 -5.48
N ILE A 49 -6.23 -4.52 -4.54
CA ILE A 49 -4.90 -5.10 -4.66
C ILE A 49 -4.93 -6.56 -4.17
N VAL A 50 -4.49 -7.49 -5.00
CA VAL A 50 -4.38 -8.93 -4.67
C VAL A 50 -2.98 -9.44 -4.99
N LEU A 51 -2.57 -10.57 -4.38
CA LEU A 51 -1.37 -11.27 -4.81
C LEU A 51 -1.58 -11.82 -6.23
N VAL A 52 -0.50 -11.89 -7.02
CA VAL A 52 -0.58 -12.40 -8.39
C VAL A 52 -1.10 -13.85 -8.43
N ASP A 53 -0.70 -14.66 -7.45
CA ASP A 53 -1.05 -16.09 -7.34
C ASP A 53 -2.42 -16.35 -6.68
N ASP A 54 -3.10 -15.32 -6.17
CA ASP A 54 -4.41 -15.50 -5.55
C ASP A 54 -5.49 -15.79 -6.61
N SER A 55 -6.17 -16.92 -6.46
CA SER A 55 -7.40 -17.23 -7.19
C SER A 55 -8.53 -16.30 -6.69
N LEU A 56 -9.26 -15.68 -7.62
CA LEU A 56 -10.22 -14.58 -7.38
C LEU A 56 -11.38 -14.87 -6.40
N SER A 57 -11.50 -16.08 -5.87
CA SER A 57 -12.71 -16.64 -5.24
C SER A 57 -12.82 -16.54 -3.71
N GLN A 58 -11.98 -15.76 -3.02
CA GLN A 58 -12.07 -15.65 -1.55
C GLN A 58 -12.85 -14.40 -1.10
N ASN A 59 -13.58 -14.53 0.00
CA ASN A 59 -14.12 -13.39 0.74
C ASN A 59 -12.95 -12.64 1.39
N PHE A 60 -12.56 -11.50 0.83
CA PHE A 60 -11.43 -10.74 1.36
C PHE A 60 -11.90 -9.74 2.40
N LEU A 61 -11.51 -10.01 3.65
CA LEU A 61 -11.54 -9.10 4.78
C LEU A 61 -10.11 -8.72 5.14
N TYR A 62 -9.93 -7.53 5.71
CA TYR A 62 -8.69 -7.22 6.40
C TYR A 62 -8.59 -8.00 7.73
N PRO A 63 -7.38 -8.36 8.16
CA PRO A 63 -6.08 -8.15 7.49
C PRO A 63 -5.90 -9.02 6.25
N LEU A 64 -5.13 -8.54 5.27
CA LEU A 64 -4.69 -9.40 4.17
C LEU A 64 -3.87 -10.54 4.77
N VAL A 65 -4.29 -11.78 4.52
CA VAL A 65 -3.59 -12.98 4.96
C VAL A 65 -2.39 -13.20 4.04
N ILE A 66 -1.39 -12.35 4.19
CA ILE A 66 -0.11 -12.50 3.49
C ILE A 66 0.71 -13.46 4.32
N LYS A 67 0.99 -14.65 3.79
CA LYS A 67 1.92 -15.60 4.41
C LYS A 67 3.30 -14.93 4.45
N LYS A 68 3.65 -14.31 5.59
CA LYS A 68 4.86 -13.48 5.78
C LYS A 68 6.17 -14.17 5.38
N HIS A 69 6.19 -15.50 5.31
CA HIS A 69 7.36 -16.29 4.93
C HIS A 69 7.58 -16.41 3.42
N ASN A 70 6.63 -16.00 2.57
CA ASN A 70 6.63 -16.31 1.14
C ASN A 70 6.78 -15.09 0.23
N ILE A 71 6.99 -13.89 0.76
CA ILE A 71 7.17 -12.69 -0.06
C ILE A 71 8.41 -11.89 0.34
N ASP A 72 9.10 -11.35 -0.67
CA ASP A 72 10.10 -10.30 -0.43
C ASP A 72 9.37 -9.03 0.01
N THR A 73 9.42 -8.76 1.32
CA THR A 73 8.72 -7.62 1.91
C THR A 73 9.25 -6.28 1.39
N VAL A 74 10.54 -6.18 1.07
CA VAL A 74 11.13 -4.93 0.57
C VAL A 74 10.63 -4.65 -0.83
N GLU A 75 10.63 -5.67 -1.68
CA GLU A 75 10.12 -5.57 -3.05
C GLU A 75 8.60 -5.34 -3.09
N ALA A 76 7.85 -6.01 -2.21
CA ALA A 76 6.41 -5.80 -2.04
C ALA A 76 6.08 -4.33 -1.72
N ILE A 77 6.83 -3.72 -0.81
CA ILE A 77 6.67 -2.29 -0.49
C ILE A 77 6.99 -1.42 -1.70
N ARG A 78 8.06 -1.75 -2.45
CA ARG A 78 8.43 -1.02 -3.66
C ARG A 78 7.28 -1.00 -4.66
N GLU A 79 6.67 -2.15 -4.94
CA GLU A 79 5.54 -2.27 -5.87
C GLU A 79 4.31 -1.50 -5.41
N LEU A 80 3.95 -1.60 -4.13
CA LEU A 80 2.81 -0.86 -3.57
C LEU A 80 3.02 0.66 -3.69
N LEU A 81 4.25 1.14 -3.53
CA LEU A 81 4.55 2.56 -3.73
C LEU A 81 4.43 3.03 -5.19
N LEU A 82 4.51 2.13 -6.17
CA LEU A 82 4.28 2.46 -7.58
C LEU A 82 2.81 2.77 -7.88
N LEU A 83 1.88 2.42 -6.96
CA LEU A 83 0.47 2.75 -7.10
C LEU A 83 0.14 4.21 -6.73
N ARG A 84 1.14 5.06 -6.47
CA ARG A 84 0.95 6.51 -6.31
C ARG A 84 0.19 7.08 -7.51
N GLY A 85 -0.88 7.81 -7.25
CA GLY A 85 -1.72 8.41 -8.29
C GLY A 85 -2.86 7.51 -8.80
N ASP A 86 -2.93 6.24 -8.38
CA ASP A 86 -4.06 5.36 -8.71
C ASP A 86 -5.30 5.71 -7.87
N THR A 87 -6.17 6.55 -8.44
CA THR A 87 -7.38 7.05 -7.79
C THR A 87 -8.60 6.15 -7.97
N ARG A 88 -8.44 4.97 -8.59
CA ARG A 88 -9.53 4.00 -8.74
C ARG A 88 -10.10 3.63 -7.37
N MET A 89 -11.42 3.47 -7.30
CA MET A 89 -12.13 3.23 -6.04
C MET A 89 -11.87 1.81 -5.53
N CYS A 90 -11.46 1.69 -4.26
CA CYS A 90 -11.31 0.40 -3.61
C CYS A 90 -12.67 -0.26 -3.34
N SER A 91 -12.77 -1.58 -3.50
CA SER A 91 -13.96 -2.38 -3.23
C SER A 91 -14.33 -2.47 -1.76
N LEU A 92 -13.37 -2.25 -0.87
CA LEU A 92 -13.59 -2.22 0.57
C LEU A 92 -14.00 -0.81 1.03
N PRO A 93 -14.93 -0.69 1.98
CA PRO A 93 -15.35 0.61 2.48
C PRO A 93 -14.39 1.16 3.55
N ILE A 94 -14.53 2.45 3.85
CA ILE A 94 -13.93 3.03 5.05
C ILE A 94 -14.67 2.46 6.27
N MET A 95 -13.97 1.67 7.08
CA MET A 95 -14.42 1.16 8.36
C MET A 95 -13.26 1.11 9.36
N GLY A 96 -13.57 0.94 10.64
CA GLY A 96 -12.57 0.79 11.69
C GLY A 96 -12.04 -0.64 11.71
N TYR A 97 -10.78 -0.83 11.31
CA TYR A 97 -10.13 -2.14 11.28
C TYR A 97 -9.44 -2.49 12.60
N ASN A 98 -9.55 -1.63 13.61
CA ASN A 98 -9.10 -1.90 14.97
C ASN A 98 -10.30 -2.00 15.92
N PRO A 99 -10.75 -3.21 16.28
CA PRO A 99 -11.93 -3.38 17.15
C PRO A 99 -11.70 -2.88 18.58
N LEU A 100 -10.43 -2.68 18.97
CA LEU A 100 -10.07 -2.21 20.32
C LEU A 100 -10.08 -0.68 20.42
N LYS A 101 -10.24 0.05 19.30
CA LYS A 101 -10.41 1.50 19.32
C LYS A 101 -11.91 1.84 19.30
N SER A 102 -12.34 2.61 20.30
CA SER A 102 -13.70 3.16 20.39
C SER A 102 -13.95 4.34 19.44
N GLN A 103 -12.90 4.90 18.84
CA GLN A 103 -13.00 6.03 17.92
C GLN A 103 -13.75 5.62 16.66
N ILE A 104 -14.83 6.35 16.34
CA ILE A 104 -15.64 6.16 15.13
C ILE A 104 -15.22 7.19 14.08
N TYR A 105 -15.13 6.78 12.82
CA TYR A 105 -14.96 7.72 11.72
C TYR A 105 -16.29 8.42 11.37
N ILE A 106 -16.37 9.72 11.66
CA ILE A 106 -17.57 10.56 11.46
C ILE A 106 -17.56 11.26 10.07
N GLY A 107 -16.55 11.02 9.24
CA GLY A 107 -16.44 11.69 7.94
C GLY A 107 -17.49 11.23 6.91
N THR A 108 -17.72 12.09 5.91
CA THR A 108 -18.71 11.89 4.84
C THR A 108 -18.26 10.87 3.80
N ASN A 109 -16.95 10.77 3.55
CA ASN A 109 -16.40 9.83 2.59
C ASN A 109 -16.56 8.39 3.08
N LYS A 110 -17.17 7.51 2.28
CA LYS A 110 -17.34 6.08 2.63
C LYS A 110 -16.42 5.15 1.85
N ASN A 111 -15.61 5.71 0.96
CA ASN A 111 -14.71 4.99 0.07
C ASN A 111 -13.30 5.57 0.11
N TYR A 112 -12.34 4.76 -0.28
CA TYR A 112 -10.95 5.16 -0.47
C TYR A 112 -10.41 4.59 -1.78
N SER A 113 -9.27 5.06 -2.24
CA SER A 113 -8.67 4.68 -3.51
C SER A 113 -7.64 3.56 -3.38
N VAL A 114 -7.29 2.93 -4.50
CA VAL A 114 -6.23 1.92 -4.59
C VAL A 114 -4.89 2.45 -4.06
N GLN A 115 -4.54 3.71 -4.32
CA GLN A 115 -3.30 4.28 -3.77
C GLN A 115 -3.31 4.38 -2.24
N VAL A 116 -4.46 4.67 -1.62
CA VAL A 116 -4.60 4.67 -0.15
C VAL A 116 -4.58 3.25 0.38
N GLU A 117 -5.21 2.32 -0.35
CA GLU A 117 -5.13 0.88 -0.06
C GLU A 117 -3.68 0.40 0.01
N ALA A 118 -2.86 0.78 -0.97
CA ALA A 118 -1.46 0.40 -1.04
C ALA A 118 -0.68 0.80 0.23
N LEU A 119 -0.85 2.03 0.70
CA LEU A 119 -0.22 2.51 1.95
C LEU A 119 -0.74 1.73 3.18
N PHE A 120 -2.01 1.36 3.17
CA PHE A 120 -2.64 0.57 4.23
C PHE A 120 -2.10 -0.88 4.27
N ILE A 121 -1.83 -1.47 3.11
CA ILE A 121 -1.21 -2.80 2.99
C ILE A 121 0.25 -2.76 3.45
N ILE A 122 1.01 -1.72 3.11
CA ILE A 122 2.41 -1.55 3.59
C ILE A 122 2.48 -1.65 5.12
N ASN A 123 1.52 -1.07 5.83
CA ASN A 123 1.49 -1.15 7.30
C ASN A 123 1.33 -2.60 7.77
N GLN A 124 0.49 -3.39 7.11
CA GLN A 124 0.24 -4.81 7.43
C GLN A 124 1.45 -5.71 7.16
N LEU A 125 2.24 -5.40 6.14
CA LEU A 125 3.47 -6.11 5.83
C LEU A 125 4.51 -5.98 6.95
N ILE A 126 4.55 -4.84 7.63
CA ILE A 126 5.67 -4.47 8.50
C ILE A 126 5.29 -4.60 9.97
N PHE A 127 4.14 -4.08 10.37
CA PHE A 127 3.77 -4.00 11.78
C PHE A 127 3.12 -5.29 12.26
N GLU A 128 3.35 -5.61 13.53
CA GLU A 128 2.67 -6.70 14.22
C GLU A 128 1.20 -6.35 14.45
N ASN A 129 0.94 -5.09 14.81
CA ASN A 129 -0.39 -4.56 15.08
C ASN A 129 -0.71 -3.38 14.13
N PRO A 130 -0.89 -3.64 12.82
CA PRO A 130 -0.99 -2.58 11.81
C PRO A 130 -2.16 -1.63 12.06
N PHE A 131 -3.30 -2.14 12.54
CA PHE A 131 -4.50 -1.33 12.76
C PHE A 131 -4.45 -0.47 14.03
N TYR A 132 -3.43 -0.64 14.89
CA TYR A 132 -3.16 0.35 15.94
C TYR A 132 -2.56 1.64 15.35
N TYR A 133 -1.72 1.49 14.34
CA TYR A 133 -1.09 2.60 13.62
C TYR A 133 -2.02 3.23 12.59
N SER A 134 -2.73 2.41 11.81
CA SER A 134 -3.65 2.86 10.77
C SER A 134 -5.01 2.17 10.95
N SER A 135 -5.87 2.72 11.80
CA SER A 135 -7.17 2.12 12.12
C SER A 135 -8.18 2.27 10.99
N TYR A 136 -8.09 3.37 10.24
CA TYR A 136 -8.97 3.71 9.12
C TYR A 136 -8.14 4.02 7.87
N PRO A 137 -8.60 3.64 6.66
CA PRO A 137 -7.95 3.99 5.41
C PRO A 137 -8.28 5.45 5.01
N VAL A 138 -8.00 6.38 5.93
CA VAL A 138 -8.21 7.82 5.77
C VAL A 138 -6.99 8.52 6.36
N LEU A 139 -6.41 9.44 5.59
CA LEU A 139 -5.31 10.28 6.03
C LEU A 139 -5.84 11.65 6.45
N VAL A 140 -5.21 12.22 7.46
CA VAL A 140 -5.56 13.51 8.05
C VAL A 140 -4.31 14.39 8.07
N ASP A 141 -4.42 15.61 7.58
CA ASP A 141 -3.40 16.64 7.75
C ASP A 141 -3.36 17.09 9.21
N LYS A 142 -2.17 17.08 9.81
CA LYS A 142 -1.96 17.43 11.22
C LYS A 142 -2.09 18.95 11.46
N VAL A 143 -2.00 19.77 10.42
CA VAL A 143 -2.01 21.23 10.52
C VAL A 143 -3.44 21.77 10.53
N ASP A 144 -4.24 21.42 9.53
CA ASP A 144 -5.60 21.96 9.36
C ASP A 144 -6.72 20.96 9.67
N GLY A 145 -6.38 19.69 9.94
CA GLY A 145 -7.35 18.64 10.24
C GLY A 145 -8.14 18.14 9.03
N SER A 146 -7.84 18.64 7.82
CA SER A 146 -8.45 18.16 6.58
C SER A 146 -8.13 16.67 6.37
N SER A 147 -9.06 15.93 5.77
CA SER A 147 -8.89 14.50 5.55
C SER A 147 -9.10 14.11 4.10
N ALA A 148 -8.37 13.09 3.65
CA ALA A 148 -8.43 12.57 2.30
C ALA A 148 -8.37 11.04 2.31
N SER A 149 -9.13 10.44 1.40
CA SER A 149 -9.17 8.99 1.20
C SER A 149 -9.04 8.58 -0.28
N ILE A 150 -9.11 9.53 -1.22
CA ILE A 150 -9.07 9.25 -2.67
C ILE A 150 -7.83 9.83 -3.34
N SER A 151 -7.66 11.14 -3.25
CA SER A 151 -6.56 11.91 -3.84
C SER A 151 -6.35 13.24 -3.09
N GLY A 152 -5.34 14.00 -3.50
CA GLY A 152 -5.07 15.34 -3.00
C GLY A 152 -3.78 15.44 -2.18
N THR A 153 -3.46 16.66 -1.75
CA THR A 153 -2.18 17.02 -1.14
C THR A 153 -1.85 16.20 0.11
N VAL A 154 -2.85 15.83 0.92
CA VAL A 154 -2.67 14.98 2.11
C VAL A 154 -2.14 13.58 1.73
N ILE A 155 -2.64 13.00 0.64
CA ILE A 155 -2.20 11.70 0.15
C ILE A 155 -0.80 11.81 -0.49
N ASP A 156 -0.53 12.89 -1.22
CA ASP A 156 0.81 13.15 -1.78
C ASP A 156 1.88 13.25 -0.70
N LYS A 157 1.62 14.03 0.36
CA LYS A 157 2.50 14.12 1.55
C LYS A 157 2.73 12.75 2.18
N ALA A 158 1.70 11.92 2.29
CA ALA A 158 1.83 10.57 2.81
C ALA A 158 2.73 9.71 1.92
N PHE A 159 2.50 9.68 0.61
CA PHE A 159 3.36 8.93 -0.32
C PHE A 159 4.82 9.38 -0.27
N GLU A 160 5.09 10.68 -0.19
CA GLU A 160 6.45 11.21 -0.06
C GLU A 160 7.13 10.74 1.24
N ALA A 161 6.38 10.71 2.34
CA ALA A 161 6.85 10.20 3.62
C ALA A 161 7.14 8.69 3.54
N TYR A 162 6.24 7.90 2.96
CA TYR A 162 6.45 6.46 2.75
C TYR A 162 7.63 6.17 1.81
N CYS A 163 7.81 6.93 0.73
CA CYS A 163 8.97 6.81 -0.16
C CYS A 163 10.28 7.13 0.57
N SER A 164 10.30 8.17 1.39
CA SER A 164 11.47 8.55 2.19
C SER A 164 11.78 7.49 3.25
N TRP A 165 10.74 6.98 3.90
CA TRP A 165 10.83 5.88 4.85
C TRP A 165 11.31 4.59 4.17
N TYR A 166 10.85 4.26 2.97
CA TYR A 166 11.31 3.11 2.19
C TYR A 166 12.80 3.20 1.84
N LYS A 167 13.29 4.38 1.44
CA LYS A 167 14.74 4.62 1.25
C LYS A 167 15.52 4.34 2.54
N LYS A 168 15.00 4.76 3.70
CA LYS A 168 15.60 4.46 5.00
C LYS A 168 15.57 2.98 5.33
N LEU A 169 14.45 2.31 5.10
CA LEU A 169 14.27 0.86 5.27
C LEU A 169 15.26 0.07 4.43
N LYS A 170 15.46 0.42 3.15
CA LYS A 170 16.47 -0.20 2.30
C LYS A 170 17.89 -0.06 2.87
N ARG A 171 18.20 1.09 3.47
CA ARG A 171 19.53 1.39 3.99
C ARG A 171 19.85 0.64 5.29
N ILE A 172 18.89 0.56 6.22
CA ILE A 172 19.15 0.01 7.57
C ILE A 172 18.51 -1.37 7.81
N GLY A 173 17.67 -1.83 6.89
CA GLY A 173 16.96 -3.11 6.97
C GLY A 173 15.69 -3.08 7.82
N ILE A 174 14.76 -3.99 7.50
CA ILE A 174 13.45 -4.12 8.17
C ILE A 174 13.60 -4.39 9.68
N ARG A 175 14.57 -5.23 10.08
CA ARG A 175 14.80 -5.55 11.51
C ARG A 175 15.07 -4.30 12.33
N GLN A 176 15.91 -3.38 11.82
CA GLN A 176 16.24 -2.13 12.50
C GLN A 176 15.05 -1.16 12.53
N ILE A 177 14.28 -1.07 11.44
CA ILE A 177 13.04 -0.28 11.41
C ILE A 177 12.06 -0.74 12.50
N LYS A 178 11.86 -2.06 12.63
CA LYS A 178 10.99 -2.65 13.67
C LYS A 178 11.52 -2.40 15.08
N TYR A 179 12.80 -2.67 15.32
CA TYR A 179 13.43 -2.47 16.62
C TYR A 179 13.34 -1.02 17.10
N LYS A 180 13.62 -0.07 16.20
CA LYS A 180 13.56 1.38 16.51
C LYS A 180 12.16 1.98 16.41
N LYS A 181 11.14 1.16 16.06
CA LYS A 181 9.74 1.59 15.87
C LYS A 181 9.60 2.82 14.95
N ILE A 182 10.40 2.88 13.88
CA ILE A 182 10.39 4.02 12.95
C ILE A 182 9.18 3.89 12.03
N MET A 183 8.21 4.79 12.15
CA MET A 183 6.98 4.74 11.36
C MET A 183 7.09 5.62 10.09
N PRO A 184 6.38 5.27 9.01
CA PRO A 184 6.40 6.04 7.76
C PRO A 184 6.05 7.53 7.91
N LEU A 185 5.09 7.85 8.78
CA LEU A 185 4.54 9.21 8.92
C LEU A 185 5.08 9.99 10.14
N ASP A 186 6.13 9.51 10.82
CA ASP A 186 6.65 10.16 12.04
C ASP A 186 7.10 11.60 11.78
N SER A 187 7.79 11.84 10.65
CA SER A 187 8.29 13.16 10.25
C SER A 187 7.35 13.92 9.31
N ALA A 188 6.16 13.39 9.04
CA ALA A 188 5.24 13.96 8.08
C ALA A 188 4.14 14.77 8.79
N ALA A 189 3.67 15.84 8.14
CA ALA A 189 2.51 16.62 8.60
C ALA A 189 1.16 15.91 8.36
N VAL A 190 1.16 14.58 8.24
CA VAL A 190 -0.03 13.76 8.01
C VAL A 190 -0.04 12.56 8.95
N ARG A 191 -1.22 12.04 9.27
CA ARG A 191 -1.43 10.82 10.07
C ARG A 191 -2.59 10.01 9.53
N TRP A 192 -2.69 8.75 9.94
CA TRP A 192 -3.93 8.00 9.81
C TRP A 192 -4.99 8.55 10.77
N TYR A 193 -6.26 8.45 10.37
CA TYR A 193 -7.41 8.87 11.17
C TYR A 193 -7.54 8.05 12.47
#